data_AF-A0A1F7JC16-F1
#
_entry.id   AF-A0A1F7JC16-F1
#
_cell.length_a   1.000
_cell.length_b   1.000
_cell.length_c   1.000
_cell.angle_alpha   90.00
_cell.angle_beta   90.00
_cell.angle_gamma   90.00
#
_symmetry.space_group_name_H-M   'P 1'
#
loop_
_entity.id
_entity.type
_entity.pdbx_description
1 polymer ?
#
loop_
_entity_poly.entity_id
_entity_poly.type
_entity_poly.pdbx_seq_one_letter_code
_entity_poly.pdbx_strand_id
1 'polypeptide(L)'
;MENQHKSRIELFRYNVILSSLFFLSSLFFLATGLPNYNFRDLTFSEMSVFLTEQQLYVFNFLFVGKALLDLSFVFYVFKKFANKISLLTKILWLLAVLSFGLIGFFPLHQFYYTHWLLATLMFFFWTILEPVMARATKSEGFIKFSYNLVFVQVSLIIAAFVFNWLNAVFETVYFLLVFVWLIIFINRHLKV
;
A
#
# COMPACT_ATOMS: atom_id res chain seq x y z
N MET A 1 10.97 -13.43 29.42
CA MET A 1 10.25 -12.23 28.94
C MET A 1 10.94 -11.54 27.76
N GLU A 2 12.27 -11.43 27.75
CA GLU A 2 13.02 -10.78 26.65
C GLU A 2 12.85 -11.46 25.27
N ASN A 3 12.85 -12.80 25.21
CA ASN A 3 12.59 -13.54 23.97
C ASN A 3 11.17 -13.38 23.43
N GLN A 4 10.16 -13.26 24.31
CA GLN A 4 8.79 -12.99 23.89
C GLN A 4 8.64 -11.57 23.32
N HIS A 5 9.30 -10.58 23.92
CA HIS A 5 9.31 -9.21 23.42
C HIS A 5 10.01 -9.07 22.06
N LYS A 6 11.15 -9.75 21.86
CA LYS A 6 11.82 -9.84 20.55
C LYS A 6 10.90 -10.46 19.49
N SER A 7 10.25 -11.60 19.79
CA SER A 7 9.35 -12.25 18.82
C SER A 7 8.15 -11.38 18.42
N ARG A 8 7.58 -10.61 19.36
CA ARG A 8 6.45 -9.71 19.09
C ARG A 8 6.87 -8.57 18.16
N ILE A 9 8.04 -7.97 18.38
CA ILE A 9 8.57 -6.91 17.51
C ILE A 9 8.85 -7.43 16.09
N GLU A 10 9.33 -8.66 15.95
CA GLU A 10 9.54 -9.27 14.64
C GLU A 10 8.24 -9.54 13.88
N LEU A 11 7.16 -9.93 14.58
CA LEU A 11 5.83 -10.07 13.98
C LEU A 11 5.32 -8.74 13.39
N PHE A 12 5.45 -7.62 14.11
CA PHE A 12 5.04 -6.30 13.59
C PHE A 12 5.89 -5.84 12.40
N ARG A 13 7.16 -6.24 12.35
CA ARG A 13 8.07 -5.90 11.25
C ARG A 13 7.64 -6.52 9.92
N TYR A 14 7.25 -7.79 9.92
CA TYR A 14 6.85 -8.51 8.72
C TYR A 14 5.34 -8.44 8.41
N ASN A 15 4.55 -7.88 9.33
CA ASN A 15 3.11 -7.79 9.18
C ASN A 15 2.69 -7.09 7.87
N VAL A 16 3.35 -5.99 7.49
CA VAL A 16 3.06 -5.27 6.23
C VAL A 16 3.30 -6.14 4.98
N ILE A 17 4.25 -7.07 5.04
CA ILE A 17 4.55 -7.99 3.93
C ILE A 17 3.48 -9.09 3.89
N LEU A 18 3.19 -9.71 5.03
CA LEU A 18 2.20 -10.78 5.14
C LEU A 18 0.79 -10.28 4.80
N SER A 19 0.41 -9.11 5.33
CA SER A 19 -0.86 -8.46 5.06
C SER A 19 -1.02 -8.13 3.58
N SER A 20 0.07 -7.74 2.91
CA SER A 20 0.10 -7.43 1.48
C SER A 20 -0.14 -8.67 0.62
N LEU A 21 0.52 -9.77 0.94
CA LEU A 21 0.31 -11.06 0.26
C LEU A 21 -1.11 -11.59 0.47
N PHE A 22 -1.60 -11.53 1.71
CA PHE A 22 -2.95 -11.96 2.04
C PHE A 22 -4.01 -11.11 1.32
N PHE A 23 -3.84 -9.79 1.31
CA PHE A 23 -4.73 -8.85 0.64
C PHE A 23 -4.81 -9.14 -0.86
N LEU A 24 -3.67 -9.17 -1.56
CA LEU A 24 -3.64 -9.45 -3.00
C LEU A 24 -4.23 -10.83 -3.31
N SER A 25 -3.83 -11.87 -2.59
CA SER A 25 -4.33 -13.23 -2.82
C SER A 25 -5.85 -13.31 -2.63
N SER A 26 -6.38 -12.63 -1.62
CA SER A 26 -7.82 -12.58 -1.36
C SER A 26 -8.58 -11.85 -2.47
N LEU A 27 -8.04 -10.73 -2.98
CA LEU A 27 -8.63 -10.02 -4.10
C LEU A 27 -8.58 -10.82 -5.39
N PHE A 28 -7.46 -11.50 -5.69
CA PHE A 28 -7.38 -12.40 -6.84
C PHE A 28 -8.38 -13.54 -6.74
N PHE A 29 -8.52 -14.15 -5.56
CA PHE A 29 -9.49 -15.21 -5.34
C PHE A 29 -10.93 -14.71 -5.55
N LEU A 30 -11.30 -13.57 -4.96
CA LEU A 30 -12.62 -12.96 -5.15
C LEU A 30 -12.89 -12.64 -6.62
N ALA A 31 -11.93 -12.04 -7.32
CA ALA A 31 -12.04 -11.72 -8.74
C ALA A 31 -12.33 -12.94 -9.62
N THR A 32 -11.67 -14.08 -9.37
CA THR A 32 -11.88 -15.31 -10.17
C THR A 32 -13.29 -15.88 -10.06
N GLY A 33 -14.01 -15.55 -8.98
CA GLY A 33 -15.40 -15.95 -8.77
C GLY A 33 -16.44 -15.04 -9.42
N LEU A 34 -16.02 -13.94 -10.06
CA LEU A 34 -16.90 -12.91 -10.60
C LEU A 34 -16.99 -13.00 -12.14
N PRO A 35 -18.13 -13.44 -12.71
CA PRO A 35 -18.22 -13.78 -14.12
C PRO A 35 -18.08 -12.60 -15.10
N ASN A 36 -18.08 -11.35 -14.63
CA ASN A 36 -17.97 -10.13 -15.45
C ASN A 36 -16.89 -9.15 -14.97
N TYR A 37 -16.02 -9.57 -14.04
CA TYR A 37 -14.92 -8.74 -13.58
C TYR A 37 -13.66 -9.03 -14.42
N ASN A 38 -13.03 -7.98 -14.95
CA ASN A 38 -11.76 -8.09 -15.67
C ASN A 38 -10.73 -7.12 -15.08
N PHE A 39 -9.58 -7.65 -14.66
CA PHE A 39 -8.47 -6.87 -14.12
C PHE A 39 -7.90 -5.82 -15.07
N ARG A 40 -8.07 -6.01 -16.39
CA ARG A 40 -7.58 -5.07 -17.41
C ARG A 40 -8.45 -3.83 -17.56
N ASP A 41 -9.72 -3.95 -17.20
CA ASP A 41 -10.72 -2.92 -17.48
C ASP A 41 -11.15 -2.18 -16.20
N LEU A 42 -11.03 -2.85 -15.05
CA LEU A 42 -11.55 -2.38 -13.77
C LEU A 42 -10.47 -2.36 -12.70
N THR A 43 -10.58 -1.41 -11.77
CA THR A 43 -9.78 -1.36 -10.53
C THR A 43 -10.18 -2.47 -9.55
N PHE A 44 -9.39 -2.68 -8.50
CA PHE A 44 -9.78 -3.54 -7.39
C PHE A 44 -11.03 -3.00 -6.67
N SER A 45 -11.15 -1.67 -6.52
CA SER A 45 -12.31 -1.06 -5.84
C SER A 45 -13.64 -1.31 -6.56
N GLU A 46 -13.61 -1.34 -7.89
CA GLU A 46 -14.79 -1.57 -8.74
C GLU A 46 -15.26 -3.03 -8.70
N MET A 47 -14.48 -3.93 -8.11
CA MET A 47 -14.94 -5.27 -7.81
C MET A 47 -16.23 -5.25 -6.96
N SER A 48 -16.38 -4.27 -6.06
CA SER A 48 -17.57 -4.07 -5.23
C SER A 48 -18.90 -4.05 -5.98
N VAL A 49 -18.90 -3.67 -7.27
CA VAL A 49 -20.11 -3.61 -8.10
C VAL A 49 -20.68 -5.00 -8.40
N PHE A 50 -19.82 -6.01 -8.40
CA PHE A 50 -20.18 -7.37 -8.77
C PHE A 50 -20.42 -8.27 -7.55
N LEU A 51 -20.21 -7.74 -6.34
CA LEU A 51 -20.28 -8.49 -5.10
C LEU A 51 -21.69 -8.46 -4.50
N THR A 52 -22.12 -9.57 -3.91
CA THR A 52 -23.30 -9.60 -3.03
C THR A 52 -23.03 -8.80 -1.75
N GLU A 53 -24.08 -8.45 -0.98
CA GLU A 53 -23.90 -7.72 0.28
C GLU A 53 -22.92 -8.42 1.24
N GLN A 54 -23.04 -9.74 1.40
CA GLN A 54 -22.13 -10.50 2.26
C GLN A 54 -20.68 -10.44 1.75
N GLN A 55 -20.48 -10.56 0.44
CA GLN A 55 -19.16 -10.46 -0.17
C GLN A 55 -18.59 -9.04 -0.05
N LEU A 56 -19.44 -8.01 -0.14
CA LEU A 56 -19.06 -6.61 0.01
C LEU A 56 -18.58 -6.31 1.44
N TYR A 57 -19.19 -6.89 2.47
CA TYR A 57 -18.69 -6.79 3.85
C TYR A 57 -17.29 -7.40 3.98
N VAL A 58 -17.07 -8.58 3.40
CA VAL A 58 -15.75 -9.24 3.40
C VAL A 58 -14.74 -8.39 2.64
N PHE A 59 -15.11 -7.89 1.47
CA PHE A 59 -14.28 -7.02 0.63
C PHE A 59 -13.84 -5.77 1.39
N ASN A 60 -14.78 -5.03 1.98
CA ASN A 60 -14.48 -3.85 2.79
C ASN A 60 -13.60 -4.17 4.00
N PHE A 61 -13.86 -5.32 4.66
CA PHE A 61 -13.04 -5.79 5.76
C PHE A 61 -11.59 -6.08 5.33
N LEU A 62 -11.35 -6.57 4.10
CA LEU A 62 -9.99 -6.76 3.58
C LEU A 62 -9.22 -5.43 3.49
N PHE A 63 -9.86 -4.37 2.99
CA PHE A 63 -9.25 -3.04 2.90
C PHE A 63 -8.95 -2.45 4.27
N VAL A 64 -9.93 -2.46 5.18
CA VAL A 64 -9.76 -1.95 6.55
C VAL A 64 -8.73 -2.77 7.32
N GLY A 65 -8.83 -4.09 7.28
CA GLY A 65 -7.91 -5.00 7.96
C GLY A 65 -6.48 -4.78 7.50
N LYS A 66 -6.26 -4.69 6.18
CA LYS A 66 -4.94 -4.36 5.63
C LYS A 66 -4.44 -2.99 6.09
N ALA A 67 -5.28 -1.95 6.03
CA ALA A 67 -4.91 -0.61 6.49
C ALA A 67 -4.52 -0.58 7.98
N LEU A 68 -5.22 -1.33 8.85
CA LEU A 68 -4.87 -1.44 10.27
C LEU A 68 -3.52 -2.14 10.48
N LEU A 69 -3.25 -3.20 9.72
CA LEU A 69 -1.95 -3.89 9.77
C LEU A 69 -0.83 -2.96 9.26
N ASP A 70 -1.08 -2.15 8.25
CA ASP A 70 -0.13 -1.15 7.76
C ASP A 70 0.09 -0.03 8.77
N LEU A 71 -0.96 0.45 9.43
CA LEU A 71 -0.83 1.43 10.52
C LEU A 71 0.08 0.88 11.62
N SER A 72 -0.08 -0.39 12.01
CA SER A 72 0.79 -1.02 13.02
C SER A 72 2.27 -0.98 12.61
N PHE A 73 2.57 -1.23 11.34
CA PHE A 73 3.91 -1.13 10.77
C PHE A 73 4.41 0.32 10.74
N VAL A 74 3.59 1.26 10.29
CA VAL A 74 3.93 2.69 10.22
C VAL A 74 4.25 3.24 11.61
N PHE A 75 3.46 2.91 12.64
CA PHE A 75 3.77 3.28 14.01
C PHE A 75 5.09 2.69 14.51
N TYR A 76 5.39 1.44 14.15
CA TYR A 76 6.69 0.84 14.45
C TYR A 76 7.85 1.61 13.80
N VAL A 77 7.70 1.99 12.52
CA VAL A 77 8.70 2.80 11.81
C VAL A 77 8.86 4.18 12.45
N PHE A 78 7.76 4.86 12.81
CA PHE A 78 7.80 6.15 13.51
C PHE A 78 8.54 6.06 14.83
N LYS A 79 8.33 4.99 15.60
CA LYS A 79 9.06 4.77 16.85
C LYS A 79 10.55 4.57 16.60
N LYS A 80 10.92 3.75 15.60
CA LYS A 80 12.32 3.44 15.29
C LYS A 80 13.10 4.63 14.71
N PHE A 81 12.43 5.49 13.97
CA PHE A 81 13.04 6.63 13.27
C PHE A 81 12.55 7.99 13.80
N ALA A 82 12.10 8.06 15.06
CA ALA A 82 11.38 9.21 15.62
C ALA A 82 12.10 10.56 15.40
N ASN A 83 13.43 10.59 15.55
CA ASN A 83 14.26 11.79 15.41
C ASN A 83 14.73 12.07 13.97
N LYS A 84 14.43 11.18 13.02
CA LYS A 84 14.85 11.28 11.61
C LYS A 84 13.70 11.61 10.67
N ILE A 85 12.47 11.60 11.16
CA ILE A 85 11.24 11.77 10.37
C ILE A 85 10.51 13.02 10.86
N SER A 86 10.22 13.94 9.94
CA SER A 86 9.44 15.16 10.23
C SER A 86 7.98 14.84 10.57
N LEU A 87 7.30 15.76 11.26
CA LEU A 87 5.86 15.64 11.50
C LEU A 87 5.06 15.55 10.18
N LEU A 88 5.44 16.33 9.17
CA LEU A 88 4.81 16.29 7.85
C LEU A 88 4.90 14.89 7.22
N THR A 89 6.08 14.26 7.26
CA THR A 89 6.27 12.88 6.77
C THR A 89 5.35 11.89 7.48
N LYS A 90 5.14 12.05 8.80
CA LYS A 90 4.23 11.20 9.56
C LYS A 90 2.78 11.36 9.09
N ILE A 91 2.35 12.61 8.90
CA ILE A 91 0.99 12.94 8.43
C ILE A 91 0.76 12.36 7.03
N LEU A 92 1.69 12.55 6.09
CA LEU A 92 1.57 12.03 4.72
C LEU A 92 1.44 10.50 4.71
N TRP A 93 2.18 9.79 5.57
CA TRP A 93 2.07 8.34 5.63
C TRP A 93 0.74 7.85 6.21
N LEU A 94 0.25 8.52 7.25
CA LEU A 94 -1.08 8.24 7.80
C LEU A 94 -2.17 8.48 6.75
N LEU A 95 -2.09 9.58 6.00
CA LEU A 95 -3.03 9.85 4.91
C LEU A 95 -2.96 8.78 3.82
N ALA A 96 -1.77 8.30 3.45
CA ALA A 96 -1.64 7.23 2.46
C ALA A 96 -2.34 5.94 2.92
N VAL A 97 -2.10 5.51 4.16
CA VAL A 97 -2.68 4.27 4.71
C VAL A 97 -4.19 4.40 4.92
N LEU A 98 -4.66 5.54 5.42
CA LEU A 98 -6.10 5.79 5.58
C LEU A 98 -6.81 5.87 4.22
N SER A 99 -6.18 6.48 3.22
CA SER A 99 -6.74 6.56 1.87
C SER A 99 -6.88 5.16 1.26
N PHE A 100 -5.87 4.31 1.42
CA PHE A 100 -5.95 2.90 1.04
C PHE A 100 -7.11 2.19 1.76
N GLY A 101 -7.25 2.34 3.08
CA GLY A 101 -8.32 1.68 3.83
C GLY A 101 -9.73 2.11 3.41
N LEU A 102 -9.89 3.38 3.00
CA LEU A 102 -11.16 3.93 2.57
C LEU A 102 -11.53 3.60 1.13
N ILE A 103 -10.56 3.36 0.25
CA ILE A 103 -10.83 3.22 -1.20
C ILE A 103 -11.77 2.06 -1.52
N GLY A 104 -11.81 1.00 -0.69
CA GLY A 104 -12.76 -0.11 -0.85
C GLY A 104 -14.23 0.29 -0.69
N PHE A 105 -14.52 1.37 0.04
CA PHE A 105 -15.89 1.85 0.27
C PHE A 105 -16.37 2.83 -0.80
N PHE A 106 -15.47 3.35 -1.64
CA PHE A 106 -15.77 4.37 -2.63
C PHE A 106 -15.42 3.86 -4.03
N PRO A 107 -16.27 2.98 -4.61
CA PRO A 107 -16.04 2.49 -5.95
C PRO A 107 -16.18 3.59 -7.00
N LEU A 108 -15.38 3.48 -8.06
CA LEU A 108 -15.19 4.51 -9.06
C LEU A 108 -16.48 4.94 -9.78
N HIS A 109 -17.38 3.99 -10.06
CA HIS A 109 -18.64 4.26 -10.79
C HIS A 109 -19.64 5.11 -10.01
N GLN A 110 -19.66 5.02 -8.69
CA GLN A 110 -20.55 5.79 -7.81
C GLN A 110 -19.88 7.04 -7.25
N PHE A 111 -18.60 6.95 -6.92
CA PHE A 111 -17.87 7.98 -6.19
C PHE A 111 -16.63 8.45 -6.93
N TYR A 112 -16.78 8.77 -8.22
CA TYR A 112 -15.68 9.10 -9.13
C TYR A 112 -14.62 10.04 -8.53
N TYR A 113 -15.02 11.23 -8.09
CA TYR A 113 -14.08 12.22 -7.55
C TYR A 113 -13.41 11.78 -6.25
N THR A 114 -14.17 11.16 -5.35
CA THR A 114 -13.64 10.67 -4.07
C THR A 114 -12.67 9.52 -4.30
N HIS A 115 -13.00 8.58 -5.19
CA HIS A 115 -12.14 7.48 -5.56
C HIS A 115 -10.81 7.98 -6.12
N TRP A 116 -10.84 8.87 -7.12
CA TRP A 116 -9.64 9.45 -7.71
C TRP A 116 -8.80 10.24 -6.71
N LEU A 117 -9.44 10.98 -5.80
CA LEU A 117 -8.73 11.67 -4.73
C LEU A 117 -8.01 10.67 -3.81
N LEU A 118 -8.70 9.63 -3.33
CA LEU A 118 -8.11 8.61 -2.47
C LEU A 118 -6.97 7.85 -3.16
N ALA A 119 -7.17 7.45 -4.42
CA ALA A 119 -6.15 6.79 -5.24
C ALA A 119 -4.92 7.71 -5.39
N THR A 120 -5.13 8.99 -5.70
CA THR A 120 -4.04 9.97 -5.84
C THR A 120 -3.25 10.12 -4.54
N LEU A 121 -3.94 10.36 -3.41
CA LEU A 121 -3.30 10.50 -2.11
C LEU A 121 -2.50 9.23 -1.74
N MET A 122 -3.09 8.06 -1.99
CA MET A 122 -2.45 6.77 -1.74
C MET A 122 -1.17 6.59 -2.57
N PHE A 123 -1.24 6.72 -3.90
CA PHE A 123 -0.10 6.49 -4.79
C PHE A 123 1.00 7.54 -4.60
N PHE A 124 0.66 8.82 -4.61
CA PHE A 124 1.67 9.88 -4.53
C PHE A 124 2.33 9.93 -3.17
N PHE A 125 1.58 9.87 -2.07
CA PHE A 125 2.21 9.96 -0.75
C PHE A 125 3.07 8.74 -0.48
N TRP A 126 2.60 7.54 -0.84
CA TRP A 126 3.43 6.35 -0.69
C TRP A 126 4.75 6.46 -1.47
N THR A 127 4.67 6.84 -2.75
CA THR A 127 5.83 7.04 -3.64
C THR A 127 6.82 8.07 -3.06
N ILE A 128 6.34 9.22 -2.58
CA ILE A 128 7.21 10.28 -2.05
C ILE A 128 7.88 9.85 -0.74
N LEU A 129 7.23 9.00 0.06
CA LEU A 129 7.76 8.58 1.36
C LEU A 129 8.94 7.62 1.24
N GLU A 130 9.04 6.81 0.19
CA GLU A 130 10.15 5.88 -0.03
C GLU A 130 11.53 6.57 0.04
N PRO A 131 11.85 7.61 -0.74
CA PRO A 131 13.14 8.27 -0.71
C PRO A 131 13.37 9.05 0.59
N VAL A 132 12.30 9.61 1.19
CA VAL A 132 12.39 10.26 2.50
C VAL A 132 12.84 9.26 3.56
N MET A 133 12.25 8.07 3.56
CA MET A 133 12.60 6.98 4.47
C MET A 133 13.97 6.39 4.16
N ALA A 134 14.34 6.25 2.89
CA ALA A 134 15.66 5.78 2.49
C ALA A 134 16.78 6.70 3.02
N ARG A 135 16.60 8.02 2.95
CA ARG A 135 17.55 8.99 3.54
C ARG A 135 17.73 8.80 5.04
N ALA A 136 16.68 8.44 5.78
CA ALA A 136 16.77 8.18 7.22
C ALA A 136 17.66 6.96 7.57
N THR A 137 17.89 6.05 6.61
CA THR A 137 18.78 4.88 6.76
C THR A 137 20.27 5.22 6.59
N LYS A 138 20.61 6.35 5.96
CA LYS A 138 21.98 6.75 5.58
C LYS A 138 22.74 5.76 4.67
N SER A 139 22.05 4.80 4.05
CA SER A 139 22.67 3.86 3.09
C SER A 139 22.60 4.43 1.67
N GLU A 140 23.74 4.86 1.12
CA GLU A 140 23.78 5.46 -0.22
C GLU A 140 23.22 4.54 -1.31
N GLY A 141 23.53 3.25 -1.25
CA GLY A 141 23.00 2.27 -2.20
C GLY A 141 21.47 2.16 -2.12
N PHE A 142 20.91 2.15 -0.91
CA PHE A 142 19.46 2.08 -0.73
C PHE A 142 18.76 3.40 -1.11
N ILE A 143 19.41 4.54 -0.88
CA ILE A 143 18.93 5.85 -1.33
C ILE A 143 18.85 5.87 -2.85
N LYS A 144 19.93 5.52 -3.57
CA LYS A 144 19.94 5.46 -5.05
C LYS A 144 18.89 4.50 -5.58
N PHE A 145 18.77 3.31 -4.98
CA PHE A 145 17.73 2.33 -5.31
C PHE A 145 16.32 2.93 -5.18
N SER A 146 16.03 3.61 -4.06
CA SER A 146 14.71 4.20 -3.80
C SER A 146 14.38 5.32 -4.79
N TYR A 147 15.36 6.15 -5.17
CA TYR A 147 15.15 7.16 -6.20
C TYR A 147 14.85 6.57 -7.58
N ASN A 148 15.59 5.54 -7.98
CA ASN A 148 15.35 4.86 -9.26
C ASN A 148 13.98 4.17 -9.27
N LEU A 149 13.60 3.55 -8.15
CA LEU A 149 12.29 2.91 -8.02
C LEU A 149 11.15 3.92 -8.08
N VAL A 150 11.28 5.05 -7.37
CA VAL A 150 10.32 6.15 -7.43
C VAL A 150 10.21 6.72 -8.84
N PHE A 151 11.31 6.85 -9.58
CA PHE A 151 11.25 7.28 -10.97
C PHE A 151 10.37 6.35 -11.82
N VAL A 152 10.50 5.03 -11.62
CA VAL A 152 9.64 4.04 -12.30
C VAL A 152 8.18 4.16 -11.84
N GLN A 153 7.94 4.25 -10.52
CA GLN A 153 6.59 4.40 -9.96
C GLN A 153 5.89 5.67 -10.46
N VAL A 154 6.57 6.82 -10.43
CA VAL A 154 6.04 8.10 -10.94
C VAL A 154 5.77 8.01 -12.43
N SER A 155 6.65 7.41 -13.21
CA SER A 155 6.43 7.21 -14.66
C SER A 155 5.19 6.37 -14.92
N LEU A 156 5.00 5.29 -14.14
CA LEU A 156 3.81 4.46 -14.21
C LEU A 156 2.54 5.21 -13.79
N ILE A 157 2.59 5.97 -12.69
CA ILE A 157 1.45 6.81 -12.23
C ILE A 157 1.09 7.80 -13.34
N ILE A 158 2.05 8.57 -13.86
CA ILE A 158 1.79 9.54 -14.93
C ILE A 158 1.18 8.85 -16.16
N ALA A 159 1.73 7.72 -16.60
CA ALA A 159 1.17 6.95 -17.71
C ALA A 159 -0.27 6.51 -17.44
N ALA A 160 -0.55 5.96 -16.24
CA ALA A 160 -1.89 5.53 -15.87
C ALA A 160 -2.91 6.68 -15.89
N PHE A 161 -2.52 7.86 -15.40
CA PHE A 161 -3.39 9.04 -15.42
C PHE A 161 -3.56 9.62 -16.83
N VAL A 162 -2.50 9.71 -17.63
CA VAL A 162 -2.56 10.29 -18.99
C VAL A 162 -3.35 9.42 -19.95
N PHE A 163 -3.19 8.09 -19.88
CA PHE A 163 -3.87 7.15 -20.77
C PHE A 163 -5.18 6.59 -20.19
N ASN A 164 -5.56 7.03 -18.98
CA ASN A 164 -6.71 6.50 -18.25
C ASN A 164 -6.66 4.97 -18.07
N TRP A 165 -5.47 4.45 -17.74
CA TRP A 165 -5.17 3.03 -17.54
C TRP A 165 -5.11 2.65 -16.05
N LEU A 166 -5.87 3.36 -15.21
CA LEU A 166 -6.00 3.01 -13.80
C LEU A 166 -6.91 1.78 -13.68
N ASN A 167 -6.32 0.59 -13.73
CA ASN A 167 -7.01 -0.70 -13.61
C ASN A 167 -6.25 -1.62 -12.62
N ALA A 168 -6.82 -2.77 -12.28
CA ALA A 168 -6.24 -3.67 -11.30
C ALA A 168 -4.89 -4.25 -11.73
N VAL A 169 -4.58 -4.33 -13.03
CA VAL A 169 -3.24 -4.69 -13.53
C VAL A 169 -2.23 -3.61 -13.14
N PHE A 170 -2.53 -2.33 -13.40
CA PHE A 170 -1.69 -1.21 -12.96
C PHE A 170 -1.52 -1.21 -11.44
N GLU A 171 -2.62 -1.35 -10.68
CA GLU A 171 -2.59 -1.38 -9.22
C GLU A 171 -1.70 -2.52 -8.72
N THR A 172 -1.80 -3.71 -9.31
CA THR A 172 -0.97 -4.87 -8.97
C THR A 172 0.51 -4.58 -9.24
N VAL A 173 0.86 -4.08 -10.43
CA VAL A 173 2.25 -3.77 -10.79
C VAL A 173 2.83 -2.71 -9.85
N TYR A 174 2.10 -1.63 -9.60
CA TYR A 174 2.50 -0.60 -8.66
C TYR A 174 2.73 -1.18 -7.26
N PHE A 175 1.80 -2.00 -6.77
CA PHE A 175 1.86 -2.63 -5.46
C PHE A 175 3.07 -3.58 -5.35
N LEU A 176 3.43 -4.30 -6.42
CA LEU A 176 4.64 -5.13 -6.46
C LEU A 176 5.92 -4.31 -6.37
N LEU A 177 6.00 -3.13 -7.00
CA LEU A 177 7.16 -2.24 -6.85
C LEU A 177 7.32 -1.77 -5.41
N VAL A 178 6.22 -1.32 -4.79
CA VAL A 178 6.17 -0.99 -3.35
C VAL A 178 6.62 -2.18 -2.50
N PHE A 179 6.18 -3.38 -2.85
CA PHE A 179 6.50 -4.60 -2.13
C PHE A 179 8.00 -4.93 -2.16
N VAL A 180 8.64 -4.77 -3.32
CA VAL A 180 10.10 -4.92 -3.45
C VAL A 180 10.83 -3.92 -2.55
N TRP A 181 10.39 -2.65 -2.53
CA TRP A 181 10.98 -1.64 -1.65
C TRP A 181 10.85 -2.03 -0.18
N LEU A 182 9.65 -2.43 0.25
CA LEU A 182 9.36 -2.84 1.62
C LEU A 182 10.23 -4.02 2.06
N ILE A 183 10.36 -5.06 1.23
CA ILE A 183 11.21 -6.23 1.53
C ILE A 183 12.65 -5.80 1.82
N ILE A 184 13.23 -4.94 0.97
CA ILE A 184 14.61 -4.48 1.14
C ILE A 184 14.72 -3.60 2.38
N PHE A 185 13.82 -2.63 2.54
CA PHE A 185 13.78 -1.73 3.69
C PHE A 185 13.71 -2.49 5.01
N ILE A 186 12.79 -3.44 5.10
CA ILE A 186 12.56 -4.25 6.29
C ILE A 186 13.78 -5.12 6.62
N ASN A 187 14.26 -5.88 5.63
CA ASN A 187 15.32 -6.86 5.87
C ASN A 187 16.70 -6.23 6.10
N ARG A 188 16.96 -5.03 5.57
CA ARG A 188 18.27 -4.38 5.69
C ARG A 188 18.31 -3.27 6.73
N HIS A 189 17.21 -2.57 6.96
CA HIS A 189 17.22 -1.32 7.74
C HIS A 189 16.28 -1.33 8.96
N LEU A 190 15.38 -2.32 9.06
CA LEU A 190 14.55 -2.53 10.24
C LEU A 190 15.02 -3.69 11.14
N LYS A 191 16.16 -4.34 10.85
CA LYS A 191 16.78 -5.31 11.77
C LYS A 191 17.15 -4.66 13.12
N VAL A 192 16.96 -5.42 14.20
CA VAL A 192 17.29 -5.05 15.59
C VAL A 192 18.79 -5.25 15.79
#